data_AF-A0A3L9M746-F1
#
_entry.id   AF-A0A3L9M746-F1
#
_cell.length_a   1.000
_cell.length_b   1.000
_cell.length_c   1.000
_cell.angle_alpha   90.00
_cell.angle_beta   90.00
_cell.angle_gamma   90.00
#
_symmetry.space_group_name_H-M   'P 1'
#
loop_
_entity.id
_entity.type
_entity.pdbx_description
1 polymer ?
#
loop_
_entity_poly.entity_id
_entity_poly.type
_entity_poly.pdbx_seq_one_letter_code
_entity_poly.pdbx_strand_id
1 'polypeptide(L)'
;MSDININFQNIKDSDGLNKEDFYVKFKERLDDVTSFPADYTYKFIYPTSEETMGKVKEIFKNANPKFDYKASKNRKYTSITVVIYALDSDQVINFYQEVSQIPGVMML
;
A
#
# COMPACT_ATOMS: atom_id res chain seq x y z
N MET A 1 -3.12 14.89 -12.26
CA MET A 1 -3.08 13.84 -11.22
C MET A 1 -1.62 13.59 -10.92
N SER A 2 -1.15 14.07 -9.77
CA SER A 2 0.23 13.89 -9.33
C SER A 2 0.29 12.58 -8.55
N ASP A 3 1.02 11.61 -9.08
CA ASP A 3 1.36 10.38 -8.37
C ASP A 3 2.19 10.75 -7.13
N ILE A 4 1.60 10.60 -5.95
CA ILE A 4 2.33 10.71 -4.68
C ILE A 4 3.18 9.44 -4.60
N ASN A 5 4.50 9.58 -4.46
CA ASN A 5 5.43 8.47 -4.28
C ASN A 5 5.87 8.49 -2.81
N ILE A 6 5.32 7.60 -1.98
CA ILE A 6 5.56 7.61 -0.52
C ILE A 6 6.63 6.57 -0.15
N ASN A 7 7.83 7.00 0.22
CA ASN A 7 8.87 6.10 0.69
C ASN A 7 8.71 5.78 2.20
N PHE A 8 8.13 4.62 2.51
CA PHE A 8 7.88 4.14 3.88
C PHE A 8 9.14 3.85 4.72
N GLN A 9 10.30 3.65 4.09
CA GLN A 9 11.55 3.40 4.80
C GLN A 9 12.18 4.69 5.36
N ASN A 10 11.70 5.87 4.91
CA ASN A 10 12.20 7.18 5.33
C ASN A 10 11.30 7.90 6.34
N ILE A 11 10.26 7.25 6.92
CA ILE A 11 9.46 7.82 8.02
C ILE A 11 10.18 7.64 9.38
N LYS A 12 11.51 7.70 9.34
CA LYS A 12 12.34 7.97 10.49
C LYS A 12 13.25 9.12 10.09
N ASP A 13 13.21 10.18 10.87
CA ASP A 13 14.34 11.11 11.09
C ASP A 13 14.35 12.48 10.37
N SER A 14 13.22 13.14 10.07
CA SER A 14 13.31 14.59 9.76
C SER A 14 12.24 15.52 10.36
N ASP A 15 11.06 15.03 10.69
CA ASP A 15 10.08 15.71 11.53
C ASP A 15 9.57 14.65 12.52
N GLY A 16 9.48 14.95 13.81
CA GLY A 16 9.10 14.00 14.88
C GLY A 16 7.66 13.47 14.81
N LEU A 17 7.20 13.05 13.64
CA LEU A 17 5.88 12.48 13.37
C LEU A 17 5.88 11.01 13.77
N ASN A 18 5.04 10.70 14.76
CA ASN A 18 4.74 9.32 15.13
C ASN A 18 4.02 8.65 13.94
N LYS A 19 4.18 7.33 13.75
CA LYS A 19 3.51 6.58 12.65
C LYS A 19 1.99 6.78 12.68
N GLU A 20 1.43 6.97 13.87
CA GLU A 20 0.03 7.30 14.10
C GLU A 20 -0.38 8.60 13.41
N ASP A 21 0.44 9.66 13.51
CA ASP A 21 0.16 10.96 12.90
C ASP A 21 0.16 10.90 11.37
N PHE A 22 0.98 10.01 10.78
CA PHE A 22 0.98 9.78 9.33
C PHE A 22 -0.35 9.19 8.86
N TYR A 23 -0.80 8.11 9.51
CA TYR A 23 -2.04 7.43 9.09
C TYR A 23 -3.28 8.30 9.32
N VAL A 24 -3.30 9.11 10.38
CA VAL A 24 -4.38 10.10 10.60
C VAL A 24 -4.43 11.11 9.45
N LYS A 25 -3.31 11.77 9.14
CA LYS A 25 -3.26 12.75 8.03
C LYS A 25 -3.53 12.11 6.67
N PHE A 26 -3.11 10.87 6.47
CA PHE A 26 -3.37 10.15 5.23
C PHE A 26 -4.84 9.81 5.09
N LYS A 27 -5.50 9.37 6.17
CA LYS A 27 -6.94 9.14 6.21
C LYS A 27 -7.73 10.40 5.88
N GLU A 28 -7.42 11.51 6.55
CA GLU A 28 -8.07 12.82 6.29
C GLU A 28 -7.96 13.19 4.80
N ARG A 29 -6.78 13.02 4.21
CA ARG A 29 -6.60 13.28 2.77
C ARG A 29 -7.41 12.34 1.88
N LEU A 30 -7.56 11.07 2.25
CA LEU A 30 -8.38 10.13 1.49
C LEU A 30 -9.84 10.57 1.49
N ASP A 31 -10.36 10.96 2.66
CA ASP A 31 -11.73 11.44 2.83
C ASP A 31 -12.00 12.76 2.07
N ASP A 32 -10.99 13.65 2.00
CA ASP A 32 -11.10 14.92 1.28
C ASP A 32 -11.14 14.76 -0.24
N VAL A 33 -10.42 13.78 -0.80
CA VAL A 33 -10.23 13.64 -2.26
C VAL A 33 -11.03 12.49 -2.88
N THR A 34 -11.61 11.61 -2.07
CA THR A 34 -12.28 10.40 -2.53
C THR A 34 -13.64 10.24 -1.87
N SER A 35 -14.70 10.17 -2.67
CA SER A 35 -16.01 9.71 -2.20
C SER A 35 -16.05 8.19 -2.22
N PHE A 36 -15.94 7.57 -1.04
CA PHE A 36 -16.15 6.14 -0.88
C PHE A 36 -17.64 5.78 -0.85
N PRO A 37 -18.03 4.54 -1.25
CA PRO A 37 -17.18 3.45 -1.70
C PRO A 37 -16.67 3.64 -3.14
N ALA A 38 -15.39 3.31 -3.37
CA ALA A 38 -14.73 3.52 -4.64
C ALA A 38 -13.64 2.47 -4.92
N ASP A 39 -13.30 2.29 -6.19
CA ASP A 39 -12.12 1.51 -6.55
C ASP A 39 -10.86 2.21 -6.05
N TYR A 40 -10.07 1.51 -5.23
CA TYR A 40 -8.80 1.98 -4.72
C TYR A 40 -7.65 1.12 -5.24
N THR A 41 -6.58 1.76 -5.67
CA THR A 41 -5.39 1.10 -6.21
C THR A 41 -4.21 1.24 -5.26
N TYR A 42 -3.72 0.12 -4.76
CA TYR A 42 -2.46 0.03 -4.05
C TYR A 42 -1.35 -0.35 -5.00
N LYS A 43 -0.15 0.16 -4.74
CA LYS A 43 1.05 -0.23 -5.45
C LYS A 43 2.17 -0.52 -4.47
N PHE A 44 2.71 -1.72 -4.54
CA PHE A 44 3.81 -2.16 -3.69
C PHE A 44 4.99 -2.64 -4.52
N ILE A 45 6.19 -2.46 -4.00
CA ILE A 45 7.45 -2.96 -4.55
C ILE A 45 8.17 -3.73 -3.46
N TYR A 46 8.68 -4.91 -3.79
CA TYR A 46 9.42 -5.75 -2.86
C TYR A 46 10.53 -6.50 -3.58
N PRO A 47 11.62 -6.90 -2.89
CA PRO A 47 12.59 -7.84 -3.42
C PRO A 47 11.87 -9.10 -3.87
N THR A 48 12.10 -9.56 -5.10
CA THR A 48 11.36 -10.69 -5.68
C THR A 48 11.39 -11.91 -4.75
N SER A 49 10.21 -12.27 -4.23
CA SER A 49 10.02 -13.35 -3.26
C SER A 49 8.60 -13.90 -3.40
N GLU A 50 8.48 -15.21 -3.57
CA GLU A 50 7.18 -15.90 -3.60
C GLU A 50 6.47 -15.82 -2.25
N GLU A 51 7.23 -15.83 -1.15
CA GLU A 51 6.70 -15.70 0.21
C GLU A 51 6.03 -14.33 0.40
N THR A 52 6.72 -13.25 0.00
CA THR A 52 6.16 -11.89 0.08
C THR A 52 4.92 -11.75 -0.80
N MET A 53 4.96 -12.31 -2.02
CA MET A 53 3.79 -12.32 -2.90
C MET A 53 2.60 -13.04 -2.25
N GLY A 54 2.84 -14.20 -1.64
CA GLY A 54 1.81 -14.98 -0.94
C GLY A 54 1.19 -14.21 0.21
N LYS A 55 2.02 -13.57 1.06
CA LYS A 55 1.55 -12.74 2.19
C LYS A 55 0.68 -11.57 1.74
N VAL A 56 1.08 -10.85 0.69
CA VAL A 56 0.25 -9.75 0.17
C VAL A 56 -1.07 -10.28 -0.38
N LYS A 57 -1.07 -11.37 -1.15
CA LYS A 57 -2.31 -11.98 -1.65
C LYS A 57 -3.26 -12.39 -0.53
N GLU A 58 -2.71 -12.96 0.54
CA GLU A 58 -3.47 -13.42 1.70
C GLU A 58 -4.17 -12.26 2.43
N ILE A 59 -3.48 -11.14 2.62
CA ILE A 59 -4.04 -9.92 3.23
C ILE A 59 -5.29 -9.46 2.47
N PHE A 60 -5.22 -9.40 1.14
CA PHE A 60 -6.32 -8.89 0.32
C PHE A 60 -7.38 -9.94 -0.05
N LYS A 61 -7.23 -11.22 0.32
CA LYS A 61 -8.03 -12.34 -0.24
C LYS A 61 -9.55 -12.16 -0.13
N ASN A 62 -10.02 -11.51 0.93
CA ASN A 62 -11.44 -11.31 1.22
C ASN A 62 -12.01 -10.02 0.63
N ALA A 63 -11.18 -9.18 -0.02
CA ALA A 63 -11.57 -7.89 -0.59
C ALA A 63 -11.90 -7.98 -2.09
N ASN A 64 -12.09 -9.19 -2.62
CA ASN A 64 -12.28 -9.49 -4.04
C ASN A 64 -11.28 -8.74 -4.97
N PRO A 65 -9.96 -8.88 -4.73
CA PRO A 65 -8.94 -8.05 -5.35
C PRO A 65 -8.68 -8.43 -6.81
N LYS A 66 -8.36 -7.42 -7.62
CA LYS A 66 -7.67 -7.60 -8.90
C LYS A 66 -6.18 -7.35 -8.69
N PHE A 67 -5.37 -8.32 -9.08
CA PHE A 67 -3.92 -8.21 -8.96
C PHE A 67 -3.23 -8.11 -10.32
N ASP A 68 -2.24 -7.24 -10.41
CA ASP A 68 -1.27 -7.20 -11.50
C ASP A 68 0.15 -7.25 -10.92
N TYR A 69 1.07 -7.93 -11.61
CA TYR A 69 2.44 -8.12 -11.16
C TYR A 69 3.41 -7.87 -12.29
N LYS A 70 4.51 -7.18 -11.96
CA LYS A 70 5.56 -6.90 -12.92
C LYS A 70 6.92 -7.07 -12.28
N ALA A 71 7.70 -8.01 -12.79
CA ALA A 71 9.10 -8.17 -12.42
C ALA A 71 9.93 -7.00 -12.99
N SER A 72 10.93 -6.56 -12.24
CA SER A 72 11.90 -5.56 -12.69
C SER A 72 12.78 -6.12 -13.83
N LYS A 73 13.45 -5.23 -14.57
CA LYS A 73 14.33 -5.59 -15.70
C LYS A 73 15.39 -6.64 -15.32
N ASN A 74 15.91 -6.59 -14.09
CA ASN A 74 16.91 -7.54 -13.58
C ASN A 74 16.33 -8.59 -12.62
N ARG A 75 14.99 -8.66 -12.50
CA ARG A 75 14.25 -9.56 -11.60
C ARG A 75 14.57 -9.42 -10.11
N LYS A 76 15.31 -8.38 -9.70
CA LYS A 76 15.62 -8.13 -8.28
C LYS A 76 14.40 -7.69 -7.48
N TYR A 77 13.47 -6.99 -8.13
CA TYR A 77 12.25 -6.49 -7.51
C TYR A 77 11.03 -6.93 -8.30
N THR A 78 9.92 -7.05 -7.61
CA THR A 78 8.60 -7.22 -8.21
C THR A 78 7.71 -6.10 -7.72
N SER A 79 6.99 -5.45 -8.63
CA SER A 79 5.88 -4.57 -8.27
C SER A 79 4.59 -5.34 -8.35
N ILE A 80 3.72 -5.14 -7.36
CA ILE A 80 2.34 -5.61 -7.35
C ILE A 80 1.41 -4.40 -7.32
N THR A 81 0.40 -4.43 -8.18
CA THR A 81 -0.73 -3.51 -8.15
C THR A 81 -1.94 -4.28 -7.66
N VAL A 82 -2.63 -3.75 -6.64
CA VAL A 82 -3.84 -4.35 -6.09
C VAL A 82 -4.97 -3.35 -6.26
N VAL A 83 -6.06 -3.76 -6.89
CA VAL A 83 -7.27 -2.94 -6.98
C VAL A 83 -8.39 -3.64 -6.22
N ILE A 84 -9.01 -2.94 -5.29
CA ILE A 84 -10.19 -3.40 -4.55
C ILE A 84 -11.29 -2.34 -4.60
N TYR A 85 -12.52 -2.76 -4.37
CA TYR A 85 -13.61 -1.83 -4.08
C TYR A 85 -13.60 -1.49 -2.58
N ALA A 86 -13.00 -0.35 -2.24
CA ALA A 86 -12.84 0.11 -0.87
C ALA A 86 -14.13 0.76 -0.36
N LEU A 87 -14.55 0.41 0.85
CA LEU A 87 -15.79 0.88 1.47
C LEU A 87 -15.63 2.25 2.13
N ASP A 88 -14.47 2.51 2.70
CA ASP A 88 -14.10 3.74 3.39
C ASP A 88 -12.58 3.89 3.45
N SER A 89 -12.12 5.05 3.91
CA SER A 89 -10.69 5.33 4.11
C SER A 89 -10.08 4.44 5.19
N ASP A 90 -10.82 4.04 6.22
CA ASP A 90 -10.34 3.14 7.28
C ASP A 90 -9.89 1.79 6.71
N GLN A 91 -10.68 1.21 5.81
CA GLN A 91 -10.32 -0.02 5.12
C GLN A 91 -9.02 0.15 4.33
N VAL A 92 -8.83 1.31 3.69
CA VAL A 92 -7.60 1.62 2.96
C VAL A 92 -6.39 1.65 3.90
N ILE A 93 -6.50 2.39 5.00
CA ILE A 93 -5.45 2.50 6.02
C ILE A 93 -5.10 1.13 6.61
N ASN A 94 -6.11 0.30 6.92
CA ASN A 94 -5.90 -1.04 7.47
C ASN A 94 -5.06 -1.91 6.54
N PHE A 95 -5.34 -1.93 5.24
CA PHE A 95 -4.53 -2.67 4.28
C PHE A 95 -3.09 -2.15 4.18
N TYR A 96 -2.90 -0.82 4.20
CA TYR A 96 -1.55 -0.24 4.26
C TYR A 96 -0.80 -0.67 5.53
N GLN A 97 -1.46 -0.69 6.68
CA GLN A 97 -0.87 -1.13 7.95
C GLN A 97 -0.51 -2.62 7.93
N GLU A 98 -1.39 -3.49 7.45
CA GLU A 98 -1.11 -4.93 7.35
C GLU A 98 0.07 -5.22 6.43
N VAL A 99 0.11 -4.60 5.25
CA VAL A 99 1.23 -4.77 4.30
C VAL A 99 2.53 -4.19 4.86
N SER A 100 2.47 -3.13 5.66
CA SER A 100 3.65 -2.51 6.30
C SER A 100 4.41 -3.45 7.23
N GLN A 101 3.74 -4.48 7.74
CA GLN A 101 4.34 -5.48 8.63
C GLN A 101 5.23 -6.47 7.86
N ILE A 102 5.11 -6.53 6.53
CA ILE A 102 5.91 -7.42 5.70
C ILE A 102 7.29 -6.79 5.46
N PRO A 103 8.40 -7.41 5.92
CA PRO A 103 9.73 -6.86 5.75
C PRO A 103 10.11 -6.70 4.27
N GLY A 104 10.73 -5.57 3.95
CA GLY A 104 11.22 -5.29 2.60
C GLY A 104 10.13 -4.86 1.60
N VAL A 105 8.86 -4.80 2.01
CA VAL A 105 7.83 -4.17 1.19
C VAL A 105 7.96 -2.65 1.31
N MET A 106 7.97 -2.01 0.15
CA MET A 106 7.84 -0.58 -0.03
C MET A 106 6.51 -0.33 -0.74
N MET A 107 5.84 0.74 -0.39
CA MET A 107 4.59 1.13 -1.03
C MET A 107 4.88 2.37 -1.88
N LEU A 108 4.12 2.56 -2.95
CA LEU A 108 4.26 3.70 -3.84
C LEU A 108 3.09 4.64 -3.65
#